data_AF-A0AAV5U351-F1
#
_entry.id   AF-A0AAV5U351-F1
#
_cell.length_a   1.000
_cell.length_b   1.000
_cell.length_c   1.000
_cell.angle_alpha   90.00
_cell.angle_beta   90.00
_cell.angle_gamma   90.00
#
_symmetry.space_group_name_H-M   'P 1'
#
loop_
_entity.id
_entity.type
_entity.pdbx_description
1 polymer ?
#
loop_
_entity_poly.entity_id
_entity_poly.type
_entity_poly.pdbx_seq_one_letter_code
_entity_poly.pdbx_strand_id
1 'polypeptide(L)'
;NGRIVMVCEMETRLSTPSFSLDHHLSLLSHDTHFLFTQSPHARIQERRLDLERYLNELKILPIALTSSGLNIIVPLSRVIRSSCTSKVTIESSLLFNGVPILLKGEIDTLTLEGTISASEDPHVDFLSSEIMSHISSVYNSIGVRPPS
;
A
#
# COMPACT_ATOMS: atom_id res chain seq x y z
N ASN A 1 3.28 18.79 -2.10
CA ASN A 1 4.25 17.80 -1.62
C ASN A 1 3.77 16.40 -1.97
N GLY A 2 3.86 16.05 -3.25
CA GLY A 2 3.42 14.77 -3.78
C GLY A 2 4.45 13.69 -3.50
N ARG A 3 4.00 12.54 -2.98
CA ARG A 3 4.77 11.30 -2.95
C ARG A 3 4.03 10.29 -3.83
N ILE A 4 4.67 9.97 -4.96
CA ILE A 4 4.27 8.89 -5.86
C ILE A 4 4.71 7.59 -5.21
N VAL A 5 3.80 6.63 -5.07
CA VAL A 5 4.15 5.24 -4.76
C VAL A 5 3.76 4.39 -5.95
N MET A 6 4.78 3.86 -6.63
CA MET A 6 4.65 2.78 -7.60
C MET A 6 4.50 1.46 -6.85
N VAL A 7 3.55 0.63 -7.27
CA VAL A 7 3.56 -0.82 -7.04
C VAL A 7 3.60 -1.49 -8.42
N CYS A 8 4.49 -2.47 -8.55
CA CYS A 8 5.03 -3.05 -9.79
C CYS A 8 4.03 -3.57 -10.84
N GLU A 9 4.54 -3.53 -12.08
CA GLU A 9 4.01 -4.11 -13.33
C GLU A 9 3.40 -5.50 -13.20
N MET A 10 2.32 -5.70 -13.95
CA MET A 10 1.90 -7.02 -14.42
C MET A 10 1.67 -6.93 -15.93
N GLU A 11 2.38 -7.77 -16.69
CA GLU A 11 2.35 -7.85 -18.16
C GLU A 11 0.91 -7.86 -18.70
N THR A 12 0.52 -6.80 -19.41
CA THR A 12 -0.80 -6.68 -20.02
C THR A 12 -0.82 -7.33 -21.39
N ARG A 13 -1.28 -8.59 -21.46
CA ARG A 13 -1.89 -9.07 -22.70
C ARG A 13 -3.30 -8.50 -22.80
N LEU A 14 -3.40 -7.53 -23.71
CA LEU A 14 -4.59 -6.89 -24.28
C LEU A 14 -5.85 -7.78 -24.27
N SER A 15 -6.78 -7.40 -23.40
CA SER A 15 -8.21 -7.34 -23.71
C SER A 15 -8.83 -6.49 -22.61
N THR A 16 -9.49 -5.40 -22.97
CA THR A 16 -10.34 -4.62 -22.08
C THR A 16 -11.56 -5.46 -21.71
N PRO A 17 -11.74 -5.79 -20.43
CA PRO A 17 -13.05 -5.75 -19.85
C PRO A 17 -13.06 -4.67 -18.78
N SER A 18 -14.24 -4.06 -18.64
CA SER A 18 -14.69 -3.46 -17.39
C SER A 18 -14.56 -4.52 -16.29
N PHE A 19 -13.36 -4.65 -15.72
CA PHE A 19 -13.09 -5.57 -14.63
C PHE A 19 -13.72 -4.98 -13.38
N SER A 20 -14.66 -5.71 -12.78
CA SER A 20 -15.33 -5.29 -11.55
C SER A 20 -14.28 -4.96 -10.49
N LEU A 21 -14.42 -3.77 -9.90
CA LEU A 21 -13.69 -3.26 -8.73
C LEU A 21 -13.56 -4.34 -7.63
N ASP A 22 -14.57 -5.19 -7.52
CA ASP A 22 -14.67 -6.29 -6.56
C ASP A 22 -13.49 -7.27 -6.65
N HIS A 23 -12.93 -7.55 -7.83
CA HIS A 23 -11.93 -8.62 -7.98
C HIS A 23 -10.49 -8.17 -7.66
N HIS A 24 -10.20 -6.87 -7.76
CA HIS A 24 -8.92 -6.30 -7.33
C HIS A 24 -8.94 -5.89 -5.87
N LEU A 25 -10.07 -5.37 -5.39
CA LEU A 25 -10.25 -5.08 -3.98
C LEU A 25 -10.51 -6.34 -3.16
N SER A 26 -10.99 -7.46 -3.70
CA SER A 26 -11.23 -8.69 -2.91
C SER A 26 -10.00 -9.18 -2.15
N LEU A 27 -8.80 -8.87 -2.65
CA LEU A 27 -7.53 -9.20 -1.99
C LEU A 27 -7.28 -8.38 -0.71
N LEU A 28 -7.96 -7.25 -0.53
CA LEU A 28 -7.79 -6.27 0.55
C LEU A 28 -9.12 -5.82 1.19
N SER A 29 -10.27 -6.24 0.68
CA SER A 29 -11.62 -5.77 1.07
C SER A 29 -12.08 -6.36 2.41
N HIS A 30 -11.34 -7.32 2.93
CA HIS A 30 -11.54 -7.91 4.25
C HIS A 30 -10.29 -7.64 5.09
N ASP A 31 -10.44 -7.65 6.42
CA ASP A 31 -9.31 -7.56 7.34
C ASP A 31 -8.25 -8.62 6.97
N THR A 32 -7.18 -8.14 6.37
CA THR A 32 -6.11 -8.94 5.79
C THR A 32 -4.94 -8.90 6.73
N HIS A 33 -4.56 -10.08 7.23
CA HIS A 33 -3.40 -10.23 8.09
C HIS A 33 -2.11 -9.98 7.32
N PHE A 34 -1.19 -9.24 7.93
CA PHE A 34 0.11 -8.97 7.36
C PHE A 34 1.24 -9.12 8.39
N LEU A 35 2.46 -9.32 7.87
CA LEU A 35 3.69 -9.34 8.64
C LEU A 35 4.61 -8.22 8.18
N PHE A 36 5.28 -7.54 9.11
CA PHE A 36 6.37 -6.62 8.75
C PHE A 36 7.57 -7.40 8.21
N THR A 37 8.08 -7.03 7.05
CA THR A 37 9.06 -7.86 6.32
C THR A 37 10.52 -7.42 6.45
N GLN A 38 10.78 -6.27 7.06
CA GLN A 38 12.15 -5.76 7.14
C GLN A 38 13.03 -6.61 8.08
N SER A 39 14.28 -6.82 7.64
CA SER A 39 15.34 -7.50 8.39
C SER A 39 14.91 -8.89 8.92
N PRO A 40 14.46 -9.82 8.05
CA PRO A 40 13.84 -11.07 8.48
C PRO A 40 14.76 -12.00 9.28
N HIS A 41 16.09 -11.84 9.13
CA HIS A 41 17.10 -12.62 9.87
C HIS A 41 17.58 -11.94 11.16
N ALA A 42 17.16 -10.70 11.42
CA ALA A 42 17.55 -9.98 12.63
C ALA A 42 16.77 -10.46 13.85
N ARG A 43 17.31 -10.18 15.04
CA ARG A 43 16.62 -10.52 16.29
C ARG A 43 15.35 -9.69 16.43
N ILE A 44 14.36 -10.21 17.15
CA ILE A 44 13.06 -9.53 17.31
C ILE A 44 13.22 -8.10 17.86
N GLN A 45 14.15 -7.87 18.80
CA GLN A 45 14.41 -6.54 19.36
C GLN A 45 14.93 -5.55 18.31
N GLU A 46 15.80 -5.99 17.39
CA GLU A 46 16.32 -5.16 16.29
C GLU A 46 15.21 -4.86 15.29
N ARG A 47 14.41 -5.86 14.94
CA ARG A 47 13.26 -5.68 14.03
C ARG A 47 12.21 -4.70 14.58
N ARG A 48 12.06 -4.61 15.91
CA ARG A 48 11.20 -3.62 16.57
C ARG A 48 11.75 -2.20 16.42
N LEU A 49 13.07 -2.01 16.55
CA LEU A 49 13.71 -0.72 16.31
C LEU A 49 13.59 -0.31 14.84
N ASP A 50 13.75 -1.27 13.92
CA ASP A 50 13.51 -1.04 12.50
C ASP A 50 12.07 -0.62 12.26
N LEU A 51 11.07 -1.32 12.83
CA LEU A 51 9.67 -0.91 12.70
C LEU A 51 9.46 0.55 13.14
N GLU A 52 10.01 0.94 14.29
CA GLU A 52 9.91 2.32 14.78
C GLU A 52 10.54 3.32 13.82
N ARG A 53 11.69 3.00 13.23
CA ARG A 53 12.33 3.83 12.20
C ARG A 53 11.45 3.99 10.96
N TYR A 54 10.84 2.90 10.51
CA TYR A 54 9.96 2.88 9.34
C TYR A 54 8.67 3.68 9.56
N LEU A 55 8.05 3.56 10.74
CA LEU A 55 6.85 4.31 11.13
C LEU A 55 7.13 5.81 11.37
N ASN A 56 8.27 6.16 11.97
CA ASN A 56 8.56 7.52 12.41
C ASN A 56 9.33 8.35 11.41
N GLU A 57 10.41 7.80 10.87
CA GLU A 57 11.36 8.54 10.05
C GLU A 57 11.02 8.39 8.57
N LEU A 58 10.90 7.14 8.12
CA LEU A 58 10.75 6.86 6.69
C LEU A 58 9.31 7.06 6.21
N LYS A 59 8.32 6.93 7.12
CA LYS A 59 6.89 7.00 6.81
C LYS A 59 6.50 6.00 5.70
N ILE A 60 7.05 4.80 5.78
CA ILE A 60 6.71 3.67 4.90
C ILE A 60 6.64 2.39 5.75
N LEU A 61 5.88 1.40 5.30
CA LEU A 61 5.74 0.12 5.98
C LEU A 61 5.82 -1.05 4.98
N PRO A 62 6.98 -1.74 4.89
CA PRO A 62 7.12 -2.99 4.16
C PRO A 62 6.36 -4.11 4.86
N ILE A 63 5.40 -4.71 4.18
CA ILE A 63 4.57 -5.79 4.69
C ILE A 63 4.45 -6.93 3.69
N ALA A 64 4.19 -8.13 4.21
CA ALA A 64 3.73 -9.29 3.45
C ALA A 64 2.29 -9.59 3.85
N LEU A 65 1.38 -9.63 2.89
CA LEU A 65 0.01 -10.06 3.09
C LEU A 65 -0.01 -11.59 3.19
N THR A 66 -0.48 -12.11 4.31
CA THR A 66 -0.41 -13.56 4.61
C THR A 66 -1.34 -14.40 3.73
N SER A 67 -2.49 -13.86 3.33
CA SER A 67 -3.48 -14.56 2.51
C SER A 67 -3.07 -14.71 1.05
N SER A 68 -2.30 -13.76 0.51
CA SER A 68 -1.92 -13.71 -0.91
C SER A 68 -0.42 -13.90 -1.15
N GLY A 69 0.41 -13.83 -0.11
CA GLY A 69 1.87 -13.83 -0.22
C GLY A 69 2.45 -12.57 -0.87
N LEU A 70 1.62 -11.55 -1.12
CA LEU A 70 2.05 -10.30 -1.77
C LEU A 70 2.89 -9.46 -0.81
N ASN A 71 4.03 -8.99 -1.30
CA ASN A 71 4.88 -8.04 -0.58
C ASN A 71 4.59 -6.63 -1.10
N ILE A 72 4.26 -5.72 -0.18
CA ILE A 72 3.86 -4.33 -0.51
C ILE A 72 4.62 -3.38 0.41
N ILE A 73 5.02 -2.23 -0.13
CA ILE A 73 5.53 -1.11 0.66
C ILE A 73 4.42 -0.07 0.76
N VAL A 74 3.88 0.11 1.97
CA VAL A 74 2.75 1.02 2.22
C VAL A 74 3.29 2.40 2.63
N PRO A 75 3.07 3.47 1.85
CA PRO A 75 3.39 4.83 2.28
C PRO A 75 2.46 5.26 3.40
N LEU A 76 2.96 5.84 4.49
CA LEU A 76 2.13 6.18 5.64
C LEU A 76 1.73 7.65 5.58
N SER A 77 0.43 7.90 5.40
CA SER A 77 -0.16 9.24 5.51
C SER A 77 -0.37 9.62 6.96
N ARG A 78 -0.73 8.64 7.81
CA ARG A 78 -0.96 8.85 9.23
C ARG A 78 -0.49 7.65 10.06
N VAL A 79 0.08 7.95 11.22
CA VAL A 79 0.47 6.97 12.23
C VAL A 79 -0.05 7.46 13.58
N ILE A 80 -0.90 6.68 14.23
CA ILE A 80 -1.51 7.01 15.53
C ILE A 80 -1.05 5.97 16.54
N ARG A 81 -0.45 6.44 17.65
CA ARG A 81 -0.04 5.59 18.75
C ARG A 81 -1.00 5.74 19.92
N SER A 82 -1.37 4.61 20.50
CA SER A 82 -2.01 4.58 21.82
C SER A 82 -0.95 4.40 22.89
N SER A 83 -0.95 5.27 23.91
CA SER A 83 0.01 5.18 25.03
C SER A 83 -0.20 3.96 25.92
N CYS A 84 -1.32 3.26 25.77
CA CYS A 84 -1.74 2.17 26.65
C CYS A 84 -1.64 0.79 25.98
N THR A 85 -1.18 0.71 24.72
CA THR A 85 -1.14 -0.55 23.95
C THR A 85 0.12 -0.65 23.09
N SER A 86 0.54 -1.87 22.76
CA SER A 86 1.58 -2.16 21.76
C SER A 86 1.17 -1.86 20.31
N LYS A 87 -0.10 -1.52 20.11
CA LYS A 87 -0.75 -1.37 18.82
C LYS A 87 -0.57 0.04 18.25
N VAL A 88 -0.26 0.11 16.96
CA VAL A 88 -0.11 1.34 16.18
C VAL A 88 -1.09 1.31 15.03
N THR A 89 -1.99 2.29 14.98
CA THR A 89 -2.92 2.47 13.86
C THR A 89 -2.21 3.21 12.73
N ILE A 90 -2.39 2.72 11.50
CA ILE A 90 -1.82 3.27 10.28
C ILE A 90 -2.93 3.61 9.31
N GLU A 91 -2.76 4.72 8.59
CA GLU A 91 -3.61 5.08 7.45
C GLU A 91 -2.72 5.47 6.26
N SER A 92 -3.14 5.07 5.06
CA SER A 92 -2.43 5.31 3.80
C SER A 92 -3.41 5.50 2.65
N SER A 93 -3.19 6.51 1.83
CA SER A 93 -3.89 6.65 0.55
C SER A 93 -2.94 6.27 -0.58
N LEU A 94 -3.33 5.32 -1.43
CA LEU A 94 -2.49 4.86 -2.54
C LEU A 94 -3.30 4.44 -3.76
N LEU A 95 -2.62 4.33 -4.89
CA LEU A 95 -3.18 3.76 -6.12
C LEU A 95 -2.84 2.27 -6.17
N PHE A 96 -3.86 1.42 -6.18
CA PHE A 96 -3.71 -0.02 -6.36
C PHE A 96 -4.36 -0.43 -7.68
N ASN A 97 -3.57 -0.90 -8.65
CA ASN A 97 -4.04 -1.20 -10.01
C ASN A 97 -4.86 -0.06 -10.65
N GLY A 98 -4.44 1.19 -10.42
CA GLY A 98 -5.13 2.38 -10.94
C GLY A 98 -6.34 2.84 -10.14
N VAL A 99 -6.71 2.13 -9.06
CA VAL A 99 -7.84 2.51 -8.20
C VAL A 99 -7.31 3.26 -6.96
N PRO A 100 -7.85 4.46 -6.63
CA PRO A 100 -7.61 5.11 -5.35
C PRO A 100 -8.17 4.27 -4.21
N ILE A 101 -7.31 3.90 -3.27
CA ILE A 101 -7.72 3.19 -2.07
C ILE A 101 -7.17 3.88 -0.82
N LEU A 102 -7.97 3.79 0.24
CA LEU A 102 -7.60 4.13 1.59
C LEU A 102 -7.34 2.82 2.34
N LEU A 103 -6.08 2.57 2.66
CA LEU A 103 -5.68 1.51 3.57
C LEU A 103 -5.75 2.01 5.00
N LYS A 104 -6.45 1.26 5.84
CA LYS A 104 -6.44 1.44 7.29
C LYS A 104 -6.06 0.13 7.95
N GLY A 105 -5.30 0.22 9.02
CA GLY A 105 -4.91 -0.97 9.73
C GLY A 105 -4.23 -0.70 11.04
N GLU A 106 -3.83 -1.79 11.67
CA GLU A 106 -3.13 -1.78 12.94
C GLU A 106 -1.98 -2.79 12.89
N ILE A 107 -0.85 -2.41 13.48
CA ILE A 107 0.28 -3.31 13.71
C ILE A 107 0.59 -3.38 15.20
N ASP A 108 0.80 -4.59 15.72
CA ASP A 108 1.35 -4.79 17.05
C ASP A 108 2.88 -4.70 16.99
N THR A 109 3.45 -3.72 17.70
CA THR A 109 4.90 -3.47 17.72
C THR A 109 5.70 -4.55 18.44
N LEU A 110 5.06 -5.43 19.22
CA LEU A 110 5.72 -6.54 19.89
C LEU A 110 5.82 -7.75 18.97
N THR A 111 4.74 -8.09 18.27
CA THR A 111 4.69 -9.28 17.39
C THR A 111 5.13 -8.97 15.96
N LEU A 112 5.09 -7.71 15.54
CA LEU A 112 5.33 -7.24 14.17
C LEU A 112 4.29 -7.74 13.16
N GLU A 113 3.11 -8.08 13.66
CA GLU A 113 1.97 -8.56 12.88
C GLU A 113 0.84 -7.54 12.96
N GLY A 114 0.00 -7.53 11.94
CA GLY A 114 -1.11 -6.59 11.88
C GLY A 114 -2.24 -7.02 10.98
N THR A 115 -3.26 -6.19 10.92
CA THR A 115 -4.39 -6.31 10.01
C THR A 115 -4.57 -5.01 9.24
N ILE A 116 -4.83 -5.10 7.94
CA ILE A 116 -5.24 -3.97 7.10
C ILE A 116 -6.55 -4.27 6.41
N SER A 117 -7.33 -3.24 6.13
CA SER A 117 -8.44 -3.26 5.19
C SER A 117 -8.30 -2.11 4.21
N ALA A 118 -8.74 -2.35 2.98
CA ALA A 118 -8.85 -1.34 1.94
C ALA A 118 -10.31 -0.95 1.75
N SER A 119 -10.54 0.35 1.65
CA SER A 119 -11.76 0.91 1.06
C SER A 119 -11.38 1.79 -0.12
N GLU A 120 -12.34 2.07 -1.00
CA GLU A 120 -12.19 3.15 -1.97
C GLU A 120 -11.93 4.48 -1.23
N ASP A 121 -11.02 5.31 -1.76
CA ASP A 121 -10.75 6.63 -1.18
C ASP A 121 -11.53 7.72 -1.92
N PRO A 122 -12.69 8.18 -1.39
CA PRO A 122 -13.53 9.16 -2.06
C PRO A 122 -12.93 10.57 -2.04
N HIS A 123 -11.82 10.78 -1.31
CA HIS A 123 -11.20 12.09 -1.14
C HIS A 123 -9.96 12.29 -2.00
N VAL A 124 -9.53 11.26 -2.74
CA VAL A 124 -8.40 11.39 -3.64
C VAL A 124 -8.86 11.47 -5.09
N ASP A 125 -9.03 12.71 -5.54
CA ASP A 125 -9.10 13.04 -6.96
C ASP A 125 -7.68 12.88 -7.58
N PHE A 126 -7.24 11.64 -7.81
CA PHE A 126 -6.08 11.38 -8.68
C PHE A 126 -6.37 11.71 -10.16
N LEU A 127 -7.61 12.11 -10.46
CA LEU A 127 -8.04 12.69 -11.74
C LEU A 127 -7.55 14.14 -11.94
N SER A 128 -6.61 14.64 -11.12
CA SER A 128 -5.87 15.82 -11.53
C SER A 128 -5.09 15.49 -12.80
N SER A 129 -5.27 16.34 -13.83
CA SER A 129 -4.70 16.17 -15.17
C SER A 129 -3.18 15.96 -15.16
N GLU A 130 -2.48 16.37 -14.10
CA GLU A 130 -1.04 16.19 -13.92
C GLU A 130 -0.60 14.74 -13.67
N ILE A 131 -1.41 13.94 -12.97
CA ILE A 131 -1.09 12.53 -12.70
C ILE A 131 -1.41 11.68 -13.93
N MET A 132 -2.53 11.96 -14.59
CA MET A 132 -2.86 11.33 -15.87
C MET A 132 -1.85 11.71 -16.97
N SER A 133 -1.28 12.93 -16.96
CA SER A 133 -0.21 13.29 -17.91
C SER A 133 1.10 12.58 -17.59
N HIS A 134 1.44 12.39 -16.31
CA HIS A 134 2.61 11.61 -15.91
C HIS A 134 2.46 10.12 -16.23
N ILE A 135 1.30 9.53 -15.94
CA ILE A 135 0.98 8.16 -16.34
C ILE A 135 1.06 8.05 -17.87
N SER A 136 0.41 8.93 -18.62
CA SER A 136 0.48 8.95 -20.08
C SER A 136 1.91 9.13 -20.61
N SER A 137 2.75 9.92 -19.94
CA SER A 137 4.17 10.11 -20.28
C SER A 137 4.99 8.84 -20.05
N VAL A 138 4.75 8.13 -18.94
CA VAL A 138 5.38 6.84 -18.64
C VAL A 138 4.92 5.76 -19.63
N TYR A 139 3.62 5.71 -19.94
CA TYR A 139 3.06 4.83 -20.96
C TYR A 139 3.68 5.10 -22.35
N ASN A 140 3.78 6.38 -22.75
CA ASN A 140 4.42 6.78 -24.00
C ASN A 140 5.93 6.47 -24.03
N SER A 141 6.65 6.57 -22.90
CA SER A 141 8.09 6.29 -22.84
C SER A 141 8.41 4.79 -22.90
N ILE A 142 7.48 3.92 -22.49
CA ILE A 142 7.57 2.46 -22.64
C ILE A 142 6.83 1.94 -23.89
N GLY A 143 6.31 2.82 -24.75
CA GLY A 143 5.67 2.48 -26.02
C GLY A 143 4.28 1.84 -25.90
N VAL A 144 3.65 1.95 -24.73
CA VAL A 144 2.31 1.41 -24.46
C VAL A 144 1.32 2.57 -24.49
N ARG A 145 0.24 2.48 -25.28
CA ARG A 145 -0.78 3.55 -25.28
C ARG A 145 -1.50 3.57 -23.91
N PRO A 146 -1.71 4.74 -23.28
CA PRO A 146 -2.59 4.82 -22.13
C PRO A 146 -4.01 4.37 -22.54
N PRO A 147 -4.73 3.65 -21.66
CA PRO A 147 -6.10 3.25 -21.95
C PRO A 147 -6.99 4.50 -22.10
N SER A 148 -7.75 4.51 -23.19
CA SER A 148 -8.73 5.56 -23.56
C SER A 148 -9.98 5.52 -22.70
#